data_AF-A0A8H3CHQ7-F1
#
_entry.id   AF-A0A8H3CHQ7-F1
#
_cell.length_a   1.000
_cell.length_b   1.000
_cell.length_c   1.000
_cell.angle_alpha   90.00
_cell.angle_beta   90.00
_cell.angle_gamma   90.00
#
_symmetry.space_group_name_H-M   'P 1'
#
loop_
_entity.id
_entity.type
_entity.pdbx_description
1 polymer ?
#
loop_
_entity_poly.entity_id
_entity_poly.type
_entity_poly.pdbx_seq_one_letter_code
_entity_poly.pdbx_strand_id
1 'polypeptide(L)'
;MDTLSGTAIEGSDVFSTGGQTRSKFYSSVQFYKDQVHGVTGSGIGVYMVMPGNAYETSSGGPFFRDINNQDMNSGHMITQPFRTGFFGPYAMVFTSGIAPSASLDTSFFSNLGLTGYVAASGRGTVKGTISGVASGFTVMVGLDNIGAQYWGIVSGTSYTITGVKPGTYTATLYKKELEVGTGSVTVTAGGTTTLNLASTESIKTNIWQIGVPDGTPSGFLNTDKIETMHPSDSRMSAWGPVTYTIGSSSASSFPIAQFINVNNPTTIKWTATSSQTGARTLRIRTTSSSPAAPTKIDSRGVTRGTWRGYNLIYEYSIPSGTLITGSNTIIITVISGSSGDTFLSPNIVYDSVELY
;
A
#
# COMPACT_ATOMS: atom_id res chain seq x y z
N MET A 1 -22.06 0.84 -3.89
CA MET A 1 -23.51 1.14 -3.86
C MET A 1 -23.74 2.20 -2.81
N ASP A 2 -24.40 3.28 -3.20
CA ASP A 2 -24.97 4.25 -2.28
C ASP A 2 -25.91 3.51 -1.34
N THR A 3 -25.65 3.57 -0.04
CA THR A 3 -26.39 2.79 0.96
C THR A 3 -27.73 3.45 1.17
N LEU A 4 -28.70 3.16 0.29
CA LEU A 4 -30.09 3.60 0.34
C LEU A 4 -30.84 3.27 1.65
N SER A 5 -30.16 2.71 2.67
CA SER A 5 -30.70 2.41 4.01
C SER A 5 -29.66 2.36 5.15
N GLY A 6 -28.42 2.80 4.92
CA GLY A 6 -27.36 2.73 5.94
C GLY A 6 -27.33 3.95 6.87
N THR A 7 -27.03 3.76 8.16
CA THR A 7 -26.76 4.86 9.11
C THR A 7 -25.28 5.23 9.05
N ALA A 8 -24.94 6.50 8.86
CA ALA A 8 -23.54 6.94 8.88
C ALA A 8 -22.90 6.69 10.26
N ILE A 9 -21.70 6.12 10.26
CA ILE A 9 -20.93 5.82 11.48
C ILE A 9 -19.57 6.52 11.52
N GLU A 10 -19.08 7.04 10.39
CA GLU A 10 -17.89 7.86 10.31
C GLU A 10 -18.02 8.86 9.16
N GLY A 11 -18.06 10.16 9.48
CA GLY A 11 -18.33 11.22 8.50
C GLY A 11 -19.64 10.97 7.73
N SER A 12 -19.56 11.02 6.40
CA SER A 12 -20.65 10.72 5.47
C SER A 12 -20.26 9.69 4.42
N ASP A 13 -19.22 8.89 4.68
CA ASP A 13 -18.67 7.93 3.72
C ASP A 13 -18.48 6.51 4.27
N VAL A 14 -18.71 6.29 5.57
CA VAL A 14 -18.81 4.95 6.18
C VAL A 14 -20.16 4.81 6.86
N PHE A 15 -20.85 3.71 6.55
CA PHE A 15 -22.22 3.45 6.98
C PHE A 15 -22.32 2.07 7.63
N SER A 16 -23.27 1.90 8.53
CA SER A 16 -23.71 0.61 9.07
C SER A 16 -25.08 0.26 8.51
N THR A 17 -25.24 -0.97 8.03
CA THR A 17 -26.51 -1.51 7.52
C THR A 17 -26.61 -2.99 7.89
N GLY A 18 -27.67 -3.37 8.61
CA GLY A 18 -27.91 -4.76 9.00
C GLY A 18 -26.74 -5.41 9.77
N GLY A 19 -26.08 -4.64 10.64
CA GLY A 19 -24.94 -5.12 11.45
C GLY A 19 -23.60 -5.23 10.70
N GLN A 20 -23.55 -4.87 9.42
CA GLN A 20 -22.34 -4.79 8.61
C GLN A 20 -22.00 -3.34 8.28
N THR A 21 -20.70 -3.05 8.27
CA THR A 21 -20.18 -1.76 7.82
C THR A 21 -19.94 -1.77 6.32
N ARG A 22 -20.18 -0.62 5.68
CA ARG A 22 -20.10 -0.41 4.24
C ARG A 22 -19.49 0.95 3.97
N SER A 23 -18.69 1.02 2.91
CA SER A 23 -18.13 2.27 2.43
C SER A 23 -17.88 2.15 0.95
N LYS A 24 -17.97 3.26 0.23
CA LYS A 24 -17.54 3.34 -1.18
C LYS A 24 -16.06 2.98 -1.33
N PHE A 25 -15.24 3.26 -0.32
CA PHE A 25 -13.81 2.95 -0.28
C PHE A 25 -13.51 1.44 -0.29
N TYR A 26 -14.45 0.60 0.15
CA TYR A 26 -14.30 -0.86 0.17
C TYR A 26 -14.45 -1.50 -1.21
N SER A 27 -14.73 -0.70 -2.26
CA SER A 27 -14.62 -1.12 -3.65
C SER A 27 -13.21 -1.00 -4.22
N SER A 28 -12.30 -0.34 -3.49
CA SER A 28 -10.98 0.01 -4.00
C SER A 28 -10.10 -1.19 -4.27
N VAL A 29 -9.32 -1.11 -5.35
CA VAL A 29 -8.29 -2.07 -5.72
C VAL A 29 -6.99 -1.30 -5.99
N GLN A 30 -5.84 -1.92 -5.73
CA GLN A 30 -4.55 -1.32 -6.07
C GLN A 30 -4.47 -1.09 -7.59
N PHE A 31 -4.05 0.09 -8.02
CA PHE A 31 -4.05 0.50 -9.44
C PHE A 31 -3.32 -0.49 -10.36
N TYR A 32 -2.26 -1.14 -9.90
CA TYR A 32 -1.57 -2.14 -10.72
C TYR A 32 -2.40 -3.41 -11.01
N LYS A 33 -3.46 -3.67 -10.24
CA LYS A 33 -4.42 -4.78 -10.40
C LYS A 33 -5.78 -4.32 -10.95
N ASP A 34 -5.99 -3.01 -11.08
CA ASP A 34 -7.32 -2.43 -11.26
C ASP A 34 -7.64 -2.13 -12.73
N GLN A 35 -7.52 -3.13 -13.62
CA GLN A 35 -7.72 -2.89 -15.05
C GLN A 35 -9.19 -2.92 -15.48
N VAL A 36 -10.05 -3.63 -14.74
CA VAL A 36 -11.48 -3.72 -15.03
C VAL A 36 -12.26 -3.76 -13.72
N HIS A 37 -13.13 -2.78 -13.51
CA HIS A 37 -14.03 -2.71 -12.36
C HIS A 37 -15.39 -2.19 -12.79
N GLY A 38 -16.45 -2.60 -12.11
CA GLY A 38 -17.80 -2.25 -12.55
C GLY A 38 -18.90 -2.80 -11.66
N VAL A 39 -20.12 -2.73 -12.18
CA VAL A 39 -21.34 -3.24 -11.55
C VAL A 39 -22.10 -4.12 -12.54
N THR A 40 -22.79 -5.12 -12.02
CA THR A 40 -23.57 -6.07 -12.82
C THR A 40 -24.98 -6.23 -12.25
N GLY A 41 -25.92 -6.61 -13.11
CA GLY A 41 -27.32 -6.87 -12.80
C GLY A 41 -27.90 -7.92 -13.75
N SER A 42 -29.21 -8.12 -13.72
CA SER A 42 -29.87 -9.12 -14.57
C SER A 42 -29.76 -8.75 -16.06
N GLY A 43 -28.85 -9.40 -16.79
CA GLY A 43 -28.65 -9.22 -18.23
C GLY A 43 -27.88 -7.96 -18.63
N ILE A 44 -27.23 -7.27 -17.68
CA ILE A 44 -26.49 -6.03 -17.92
C ILE A 44 -25.24 -5.97 -17.04
N GLY A 45 -24.14 -5.49 -17.62
CA GLY A 45 -22.92 -5.12 -16.90
C GLY A 45 -22.41 -3.78 -17.40
N VAL A 46 -21.89 -2.95 -16.49
CA VAL A 46 -21.25 -1.67 -16.81
C VAL A 46 -19.90 -1.64 -16.12
N TYR A 47 -18.84 -1.55 -16.92
CA TYR A 47 -17.46 -1.66 -16.45
C TYR A 47 -16.62 -0.48 -16.92
N MET A 48 -15.83 0.08 -16.03
CA MET A 48 -14.67 0.88 -16.40
C MET A 48 -13.54 -0.06 -16.79
N VAL A 49 -12.96 0.18 -17.96
CA VAL A 49 -11.77 -0.51 -18.47
C VAL A 49 -10.64 0.51 -18.51
N MET A 50 -9.55 0.18 -17.83
CA MET A 50 -8.34 0.99 -17.64
C MET A 50 -7.18 0.35 -18.42
N PRO A 51 -7.14 0.48 -19.76
CA PRO A 51 -6.17 -0.21 -20.59
C PRO A 51 -4.76 0.41 -20.49
N GLY A 52 -3.74 -0.45 -20.57
CA GLY A 52 -2.35 -0.03 -20.71
C GLY A 52 -1.91 1.01 -19.68
N ASN A 53 -1.66 2.23 -20.15
CA ASN A 53 -1.13 3.35 -19.36
C ASN A 53 -2.23 4.28 -18.83
N ALA A 54 -3.47 3.79 -18.64
CA ALA A 54 -4.61 4.61 -18.20
C ALA A 54 -4.35 5.41 -16.91
N TYR A 55 -3.52 4.89 -16.01
CA TYR A 55 -3.14 5.52 -14.75
C TYR A 55 -1.91 6.44 -14.83
N GLU A 56 -1.39 6.74 -16.04
CA GLU A 56 -0.12 7.45 -16.18
C GLU A 56 -0.13 8.86 -15.61
N THR A 57 -1.29 9.51 -15.57
CA THR A 57 -1.47 10.86 -15.01
C THR A 57 -2.20 10.85 -13.66
N SER A 58 -2.48 9.66 -13.12
CA SER A 58 -2.88 9.52 -11.70
C SER A 58 -1.70 9.79 -10.77
N SER A 59 -1.95 9.78 -9.46
CA SER A 59 -0.94 9.99 -8.41
C SER A 59 -1.01 8.89 -7.35
N GLY A 60 0.11 8.65 -6.65
CA GLY A 60 0.20 7.67 -5.56
C GLY A 60 0.91 6.36 -5.92
N GLY A 61 1.28 6.17 -7.20
CA GLY A 61 2.02 5.00 -7.66
C GLY A 61 1.18 3.72 -7.78
N PRO A 62 1.83 2.56 -7.96
CA PRO A 62 1.15 1.31 -8.33
C PRO A 62 0.24 0.74 -7.25
N PHE A 63 0.57 0.96 -5.99
CA PHE A 63 -0.14 0.38 -4.83
C PHE A 63 -1.24 1.30 -4.29
N PHE A 64 -1.38 2.50 -4.86
CA PHE A 64 -2.48 3.38 -4.55
C PHE A 64 -3.81 2.72 -4.94
N ARG A 65 -4.85 3.00 -4.17
CA ARG A 65 -6.19 2.47 -4.35
C ARG A 65 -7.20 3.56 -4.07
N ASP A 66 -8.28 3.59 -4.84
CA ASP A 66 -9.31 4.62 -4.73
C ASP A 66 -10.71 4.03 -4.95
N ILE A 67 -11.74 4.85 -4.85
CA ILE A 67 -13.12 4.42 -5.03
C ILE A 67 -13.38 4.04 -6.51
N ASN A 68 -13.46 2.75 -6.80
CA ASN A 68 -13.67 2.24 -8.16
C ASN A 68 -15.03 2.61 -8.76
N ASN A 69 -16.03 2.89 -7.94
CA ASN A 69 -17.40 3.09 -8.43
C ASN A 69 -17.84 4.56 -8.42
N GLN A 70 -16.95 5.55 -8.15
CA GLN A 70 -17.34 6.98 -8.10
C GLN A 70 -16.29 8.04 -8.52
N ASP A 71 -14.95 7.84 -8.54
CA ASP A 71 -13.98 8.95 -8.81
C ASP A 71 -12.66 8.52 -9.51
N MET A 72 -11.92 9.48 -10.14
CA MET A 72 -10.71 9.22 -10.95
C MET A 72 -9.37 9.71 -10.33
N ASN A 73 -9.39 10.71 -9.45
CA ASN A 73 -8.26 11.12 -8.62
C ASN A 73 -8.79 11.71 -7.29
N SER A 74 -7.99 11.62 -6.22
CA SER A 74 -8.45 12.07 -4.91
C SER A 74 -7.31 12.42 -3.95
N GLY A 75 -7.65 13.10 -2.86
CA GLY A 75 -6.77 13.27 -1.70
C GLY A 75 -6.74 12.05 -0.76
N HIS A 76 -7.27 10.89 -1.17
CA HIS A 76 -7.41 9.73 -0.29
C HIS A 76 -6.07 9.01 -0.10
N MET A 77 -5.43 9.21 1.04
CA MET A 77 -4.13 8.61 1.38
C MET A 77 -3.05 8.85 0.32
N ILE A 78 -3.07 10.05 -0.27
CA ILE A 78 -2.15 10.42 -1.34
C ILE A 78 -0.74 10.67 -0.79
N THR A 79 0.26 10.06 -1.42
CA THR A 79 1.68 10.17 -1.03
C THR A 79 2.53 10.94 -2.04
N GLN A 80 1.94 11.30 -3.19
CA GLN A 80 2.60 12.01 -4.29
C GLN A 80 1.75 13.22 -4.74
N PRO A 81 2.37 14.30 -5.24
CA PRO A 81 1.64 15.43 -5.80
C PRO A 81 0.71 15.05 -6.96
N PHE A 82 -0.35 15.84 -7.18
CA PHE A 82 -1.20 15.69 -8.35
C PHE A 82 -0.46 16.00 -9.65
N ARG A 83 -0.74 15.20 -10.68
CA ARG A 83 -0.29 15.46 -12.05
C ARG A 83 -1.42 16.12 -12.86
N THR A 84 -1.05 16.81 -13.92
CA THR A 84 -1.98 17.47 -14.84
C THR A 84 -1.73 17.01 -16.26
N GLY A 85 -2.74 17.08 -17.11
CA GLY A 85 -2.63 16.73 -18.53
C GLY A 85 -3.76 15.80 -18.96
N PHE A 86 -3.44 14.85 -19.83
CA PHE A 86 -4.39 13.88 -20.35
C PHE A 86 -4.52 12.67 -19.42
N PHE A 87 -5.72 12.43 -18.88
CA PHE A 87 -6.04 11.26 -18.05
C PHE A 87 -6.68 10.16 -18.91
N GLY A 88 -6.24 8.91 -18.72
CA GLY A 88 -6.66 7.77 -19.54
C GLY A 88 -5.69 7.45 -20.68
N PRO A 89 -6.14 6.81 -21.77
CA PRO A 89 -7.54 6.51 -22.08
C PRO A 89 -8.18 5.52 -21.11
N TYR A 90 -9.48 5.66 -20.88
CA TYR A 90 -10.32 4.70 -20.18
C TYR A 90 -11.65 4.61 -20.91
N ALA A 91 -12.38 3.52 -20.73
CA ALA A 91 -13.65 3.30 -21.39
C ALA A 91 -14.70 2.78 -20.42
N MET A 92 -15.92 3.27 -20.55
CA MET A 92 -17.10 2.66 -19.93
C MET A 92 -17.72 1.68 -20.93
N VAL A 93 -17.68 0.39 -20.60
CA VAL A 93 -18.09 -0.72 -21.47
C VAL A 93 -19.38 -1.33 -20.94
N PHE A 94 -20.38 -1.41 -21.82
CA PHE A 94 -21.66 -2.07 -21.57
C PHE A 94 -21.61 -3.51 -22.09
N THR A 95 -21.99 -4.47 -21.26
CA THR A 95 -22.01 -5.90 -21.60
C THR A 95 -23.35 -6.53 -21.18
N SER A 96 -23.59 -7.78 -21.57
CA SER A 96 -24.74 -8.56 -21.11
C SER A 96 -24.60 -9.11 -19.68
N GLY A 97 -23.58 -8.69 -18.94
CA GLY A 97 -23.36 -9.04 -17.53
C GLY A 97 -21.96 -9.56 -17.20
N ILE A 98 -21.22 -10.09 -18.17
CA ILE A 98 -19.84 -10.57 -17.99
C ILE A 98 -18.85 -9.40 -18.13
N ALA A 99 -17.81 -9.38 -17.30
CA ALA A 99 -16.76 -8.37 -17.40
C ALA A 99 -16.03 -8.45 -18.77
N PRO A 100 -15.75 -7.30 -19.42
CA PRO A 100 -15.00 -7.28 -20.67
C PRO A 100 -13.51 -7.59 -20.43
N SER A 101 -12.77 -7.76 -21.53
CA SER A 101 -11.30 -7.82 -21.48
C SER A 101 -10.71 -6.50 -21.00
N ALA A 102 -9.63 -6.59 -20.20
CA ALA A 102 -8.77 -5.44 -19.88
C ALA A 102 -8.03 -4.88 -21.11
N SER A 103 -7.85 -5.71 -22.15
CA SER A 103 -7.22 -5.31 -23.40
C SER A 103 -8.23 -4.63 -24.31
N LEU A 104 -8.23 -3.31 -24.28
CA LEU A 104 -9.00 -2.46 -25.18
C LEU A 104 -8.04 -1.66 -26.05
N ASP A 105 -8.17 -1.77 -27.37
CA ASP A 105 -7.38 -0.96 -28.30
C ASP A 105 -7.93 0.47 -28.33
N THR A 106 -7.13 1.39 -27.80
CA THR A 106 -7.42 2.83 -27.80
C THR A 106 -6.46 3.60 -28.72
N SER A 107 -5.76 2.91 -29.64
CA SER A 107 -4.75 3.53 -30.52
C SER A 107 -5.34 4.61 -31.44
N PHE A 108 -6.62 4.47 -31.82
CA PHE A 108 -7.35 5.44 -32.64
C PHE A 108 -7.40 6.85 -32.05
N PHE A 109 -7.16 7.02 -30.74
CA PHE A 109 -7.02 8.33 -30.09
C PHE A 109 -5.93 9.20 -30.75
N SER A 110 -4.94 8.59 -31.43
CA SER A 110 -3.89 9.33 -32.15
C SER A 110 -4.42 10.20 -33.28
N ASN A 111 -5.61 9.89 -33.80
CA ASN A 111 -6.18 10.56 -34.97
C ASN A 111 -7.28 11.57 -34.60
N LEU A 112 -7.53 11.77 -33.30
CA LEU A 112 -8.62 12.61 -32.79
C LEU A 112 -8.19 14.02 -32.39
N GLY A 113 -6.88 14.35 -32.48
CA GLY A 113 -6.37 15.68 -32.12
C GLY A 113 -6.51 16.03 -30.64
N LEU A 114 -6.50 15.02 -29.76
CA LEU A 114 -6.75 15.20 -28.33
C LEU A 114 -5.57 15.90 -27.63
N THR A 115 -5.86 17.00 -26.94
CA THR A 115 -4.85 17.75 -26.19
C THR A 115 -4.18 16.88 -25.13
N GLY A 116 -2.85 16.84 -25.15
CA GLY A 116 -2.04 16.09 -24.17
C GLY A 116 -1.93 14.58 -24.41
N TYR A 117 -2.65 14.04 -25.41
CA TYR A 117 -2.50 12.63 -25.79
C TYR A 117 -1.15 12.42 -26.49
N VAL A 118 -0.39 11.41 -26.04
CA VAL A 118 0.86 10.99 -26.67
C VAL A 118 0.64 9.61 -27.28
N ALA A 119 0.77 9.49 -28.60
CA ALA A 119 0.63 8.23 -29.30
C ALA A 119 1.81 7.27 -29.03
N ALA A 120 1.66 6.00 -29.42
CA ALA A 120 2.68 4.97 -29.21
C ALA A 120 4.05 5.34 -29.82
N SER A 121 4.07 5.94 -31.01
CA SER A 121 5.31 6.40 -31.67
C SER A 121 6.05 7.49 -30.89
N GLY A 122 5.35 8.25 -30.05
CA GLY A 122 5.90 9.29 -29.19
C GLY A 122 6.43 8.77 -27.84
N ARG A 123 6.42 7.46 -27.61
CA ARG A 123 6.74 6.83 -26.31
C ARG A 123 7.95 5.91 -26.42
N GLY A 124 8.62 5.68 -25.30
CA GLY A 124 9.75 4.77 -25.18
C GLY A 124 9.47 3.57 -24.27
N THR A 125 10.52 2.79 -24.03
CA THR A 125 10.51 1.61 -23.17
C THR A 125 11.68 1.66 -22.19
N VAL A 126 11.45 1.23 -20.95
CA VAL A 126 12.51 0.96 -19.97
C VAL A 126 12.55 -0.54 -19.72
N LYS A 127 13.72 -1.15 -19.75
CA LYS A 127 13.90 -2.55 -19.37
C LYS A 127 15.17 -2.75 -18.56
N GLY A 128 15.29 -3.88 -17.89
CA GLY A 128 16.56 -4.28 -17.30
C GLY A 128 16.38 -5.38 -16.28
N THR A 129 17.35 -5.50 -15.38
CA THR A 129 17.36 -6.54 -14.35
C THR A 129 17.44 -5.99 -12.94
N ILE A 130 16.96 -6.79 -11.99
CA ILE A 130 17.02 -6.51 -10.56
C ILE A 130 17.95 -7.50 -9.85
N SER A 131 18.51 -7.09 -8.71
CA SER A 131 19.30 -7.96 -7.83
C SER A 131 19.10 -7.63 -6.35
N GLY A 132 19.50 -8.53 -5.46
CA GLY A 132 19.52 -8.30 -4.00
C GLY A 132 18.15 -8.33 -3.31
N VAL A 133 17.05 -8.52 -4.03
CA VAL A 133 15.71 -8.72 -3.42
C VAL A 133 15.57 -10.19 -3.01
N ALA A 134 15.11 -10.44 -1.79
CA ALA A 134 14.81 -11.79 -1.32
C ALA A 134 13.77 -12.48 -2.22
N SER A 135 13.89 -13.79 -2.38
CA SER A 135 12.91 -14.59 -3.14
C SER A 135 11.57 -14.73 -2.39
N GLY A 136 10.51 -15.12 -3.11
CA GLY A 136 9.19 -15.35 -2.53
C GLY A 136 8.26 -14.12 -2.49
N PHE A 137 8.71 -12.97 -3.01
CA PHE A 137 7.92 -11.75 -3.09
C PHE A 137 7.57 -11.39 -4.54
N THR A 138 6.39 -10.81 -4.76
CA THR A 138 6.15 -10.04 -5.98
C THR A 138 7.07 -8.81 -5.95
N VAL A 139 7.85 -8.63 -7.02
CA VAL A 139 8.77 -7.48 -7.14
C VAL A 139 8.26 -6.59 -8.26
N MET A 140 8.32 -5.28 -8.04
CA MET A 140 7.84 -4.28 -8.99
C MET A 140 8.86 -3.17 -9.16
N VAL A 141 8.94 -2.61 -10.37
CA VAL A 141 9.64 -1.35 -10.63
C VAL A 141 8.60 -0.29 -10.95
N GLY A 142 8.55 0.79 -10.18
CA GLY A 142 7.79 1.99 -10.49
C GLY A 142 8.70 3.03 -11.15
N LEU A 143 8.15 3.82 -12.07
CA LEU A 143 8.77 5.01 -12.64
C LEU A 143 7.87 6.19 -12.38
N ASP A 144 8.39 7.30 -11.91
CA ASP A 144 7.59 8.51 -11.77
C ASP A 144 8.40 9.81 -11.91
N ASN A 145 7.71 10.83 -12.37
CA ASN A 145 8.15 12.22 -12.31
C ASN A 145 6.91 13.12 -12.14
N ILE A 146 7.10 14.43 -12.26
CA ILE A 146 6.02 15.43 -12.20
C ILE A 146 4.94 15.24 -13.28
N GLY A 147 5.28 14.68 -14.45
CA GLY A 147 4.37 14.55 -15.58
C GLY A 147 3.64 13.22 -15.68
N ALA A 148 4.25 12.12 -15.24
CA ALA A 148 3.65 10.79 -15.33
C ALA A 148 4.19 9.76 -14.32
N GLN A 149 3.44 8.66 -14.15
CA GLN A 149 3.83 7.45 -13.42
C GLN A 149 3.61 6.19 -14.26
N TYR A 150 4.44 5.17 -14.07
CA TYR A 150 4.34 3.86 -14.71
C TYR A 150 4.85 2.78 -13.76
N TRP A 151 4.57 1.51 -14.08
CA TRP A 151 5.11 0.38 -13.33
C TRP A 151 5.22 -0.87 -14.20
N GLY A 152 6.07 -1.80 -13.76
CA GLY A 152 6.19 -3.13 -14.34
C GLY A 152 6.50 -4.17 -13.27
N ILE A 153 5.84 -5.32 -13.34
CA ILE A 153 6.13 -6.47 -12.49
C ILE A 153 7.42 -7.13 -13.01
N VAL A 154 8.32 -7.48 -12.09
CA VAL A 154 9.54 -8.22 -12.40
C VAL A 154 9.18 -9.70 -12.61
N SER A 155 9.66 -10.27 -13.71
CA SER A 155 9.58 -11.70 -14.01
C SER A 155 10.97 -12.33 -13.94
N GLY A 156 11.16 -13.26 -12.99
CA GLY A 156 12.48 -13.76 -12.63
C GLY A 156 13.33 -12.62 -12.07
N THR A 157 14.34 -12.19 -12.82
CA THR A 157 15.15 -11.00 -12.49
C THR A 157 14.94 -9.85 -13.45
N SER A 158 14.08 -9.98 -14.46
CA SER A 158 13.96 -9.01 -15.56
C SER A 158 12.63 -8.26 -15.52
N TYR A 159 12.63 -7.02 -15.99
CA TYR A 159 11.40 -6.23 -16.14
C TYR A 159 11.42 -5.40 -17.42
N THR A 160 10.22 -5.05 -17.89
CA THR A 160 10.00 -4.16 -19.02
C THR A 160 8.79 -3.28 -18.73
N ILE A 161 8.93 -1.97 -18.96
CA ILE A 161 7.88 -0.96 -18.83
C ILE A 161 7.79 -0.24 -20.18
N THR A 162 6.70 -0.46 -20.91
CA THR A 162 6.49 0.08 -22.27
C THR A 162 5.58 1.32 -22.26
N GLY A 163 5.65 2.11 -23.33
CA GLY A 163 4.73 3.23 -23.52
C GLY A 163 5.02 4.42 -22.60
N VAL A 164 6.24 4.54 -22.10
CA VAL A 164 6.64 5.62 -21.20
C VAL A 164 6.83 6.92 -22.00
N LYS A 165 6.19 8.03 -21.59
CA LYS A 165 6.41 9.34 -22.21
C LYS A 165 7.89 9.74 -22.08
N PRO A 166 8.50 10.40 -23.08
CA PRO A 166 9.87 10.88 -22.97
C PRO A 166 10.08 11.78 -21.75
N GLY A 167 11.25 11.68 -21.12
CA GLY A 167 11.58 12.44 -19.92
C GLY A 167 12.49 11.65 -18.97
N THR A 168 12.94 12.32 -17.91
CA THR A 168 13.68 11.69 -16.80
C THR A 168 12.72 11.27 -15.71
N TYR A 169 12.87 10.04 -15.22
CA TYR A 169 12.04 9.45 -14.18
C TYR A 169 12.91 8.99 -13.01
N THR A 170 12.40 9.19 -11.80
CA THR A 170 12.84 8.42 -10.65
C THR A 170 12.32 7.00 -10.82
N ALA A 171 13.19 6.01 -10.62
CA ALA A 171 12.82 4.61 -10.60
C ALA A 171 12.86 4.11 -9.16
N THR A 172 11.87 3.33 -8.76
CA THR A 172 11.78 2.73 -7.43
C THR A 172 11.59 1.23 -7.56
N LEU A 173 12.47 0.45 -6.92
CA LEU A 173 12.37 -0.99 -6.80
C LEU A 173 11.58 -1.31 -5.53
N TYR A 174 10.53 -2.11 -5.68
CA TYR A 174 9.67 -2.51 -4.58
C TYR A 174 9.74 -4.02 -4.35
N LYS A 175 9.98 -4.42 -3.10
CA LYS A 175 9.72 -5.78 -2.61
C LYS A 175 8.31 -5.77 -2.05
N LYS A 176 7.36 -6.34 -2.79
CA LYS A 176 5.93 -6.16 -2.57
C LYS A 176 5.57 -4.67 -2.54
N GLU A 177 5.25 -4.07 -1.39
CA GLU A 177 4.94 -2.64 -1.25
C GLU A 177 6.04 -1.84 -0.55
N LEU A 178 7.13 -2.49 -0.12
CA LEU A 178 8.28 -1.84 0.51
C LEU A 178 9.25 -1.32 -0.55
N GLU A 179 9.66 -0.07 -0.41
CA GLU A 179 10.73 0.52 -1.22
C GLU A 179 12.07 -0.04 -0.78
N VAL A 180 12.77 -0.68 -1.71
CA VAL A 180 14.00 -1.42 -1.43
C VAL A 180 15.17 -0.97 -2.29
N GLY A 181 14.95 -0.09 -3.26
CA GLY A 181 16.02 0.48 -4.08
C GLY A 181 15.49 1.62 -4.94
N THR A 182 16.40 2.45 -5.45
CA THR A 182 16.04 3.58 -6.32
C THR A 182 17.10 3.81 -7.40
N GLY A 183 16.70 4.47 -8.48
CA GLY A 183 17.57 4.88 -9.58
C GLY A 183 16.94 6.02 -10.37
N SER A 184 17.57 6.37 -11.50
CA SER A 184 17.06 7.38 -12.43
C SER A 184 17.25 6.92 -13.86
N VAL A 185 16.30 7.21 -14.74
CA VAL A 185 16.35 6.84 -16.15
C VAL A 185 15.76 7.94 -17.04
N THR A 186 16.41 8.19 -18.17
CA THR A 186 15.89 9.07 -19.22
C THR A 186 15.33 8.24 -20.36
N VAL A 187 14.09 8.53 -20.75
CA VAL A 187 13.36 7.86 -21.82
C VAL A 187 13.26 8.78 -23.02
N THR A 188 13.46 8.22 -24.22
CA THR A 188 13.28 8.89 -25.51
C THR A 188 12.18 8.22 -26.33
N ALA A 189 11.53 8.96 -27.21
CA ALA A 189 10.49 8.41 -28.09
C ALA A 189 11.07 7.36 -29.05
N GLY A 190 10.38 6.23 -29.19
CA GLY A 190 10.84 5.07 -29.98
C GLY A 190 12.05 4.33 -29.39
N GLY A 191 12.67 4.87 -28.34
CA GLY A 191 13.86 4.32 -27.71
C GLY A 191 13.56 3.22 -26.70
N THR A 192 14.55 2.36 -26.47
CA THR A 192 14.58 1.45 -25.32
C THR A 192 15.79 1.79 -24.46
N THR A 193 15.57 2.17 -23.22
CA THR A 193 16.63 2.45 -22.25
C THR A 193 16.78 1.27 -21.29
N THR A 194 18.01 0.86 -21.04
CA THR A 194 18.31 -0.16 -20.02
C THR A 194 18.56 0.50 -18.66
N LEU A 195 17.87 0.03 -17.62
CA LEU A 195 18.11 0.39 -16.23
C LEU A 195 18.18 -0.89 -15.39
N ASN A 196 19.28 -1.11 -14.68
CA ASN A 196 19.37 -2.18 -13.70
C ASN A 196 19.23 -1.58 -12.29
N LEU A 197 18.55 -2.30 -11.39
CA LEU A 197 18.33 -1.87 -10.01
C LEU A 197 18.81 -2.94 -9.03
N ALA A 198 19.25 -2.53 -7.85
CA ALA A 198 19.65 -3.43 -6.78
C ALA A 198 18.93 -3.03 -5.50
N SER A 199 18.56 -4.03 -4.69
CA SER A 199 18.08 -3.78 -3.33
C SER A 199 19.21 -3.19 -2.48
N THR A 200 18.87 -2.18 -1.69
CA THR A 200 19.72 -1.54 -0.68
C THR A 200 19.20 -1.83 0.73
N GLU A 201 18.28 -2.79 0.89
CA GLU A 201 17.74 -3.16 2.20
C GLU A 201 18.84 -3.54 3.20
N SER A 202 18.75 -2.97 4.40
CA SER A 202 19.60 -3.38 5.51
C SER A 202 19.06 -4.65 6.16
N ILE A 203 19.42 -5.81 5.59
CA ILE A 203 19.09 -7.12 6.15
C ILE A 203 19.93 -7.35 7.42
N LYS A 204 19.26 -7.60 8.54
CA LYS A 204 19.88 -7.87 9.85
C LYS A 204 19.63 -9.32 10.26
N THR A 205 20.53 -9.86 11.08
CA THR A 205 20.31 -11.17 11.73
C THR A 205 19.41 -10.95 12.93
N ASN A 206 18.13 -11.22 12.76
CA ASN A 206 17.13 -11.01 13.81
C ASN A 206 17.26 -12.07 14.91
N ILE A 207 17.11 -11.66 16.16
CA ILE A 207 16.80 -12.53 17.29
C ILE A 207 15.38 -13.10 17.12
N TRP A 208 14.45 -12.21 16.80
CA TRP A 208 13.07 -12.56 16.45
C TRP A 208 12.47 -11.46 15.57
N GLN A 209 11.42 -11.84 14.85
CA GLN A 209 10.66 -10.97 13.96
C GLN A 209 9.17 -11.34 14.04
N ILE A 210 8.33 -10.32 14.08
CA ILE A 210 6.87 -10.42 13.98
C ILE A 210 6.49 -9.78 12.64
N GLY A 211 5.79 -10.54 11.78
CA GLY A 211 5.46 -10.10 10.41
C GLY A 211 6.62 -10.26 9.44
N VAL A 212 6.52 -9.61 8.27
CA VAL A 212 7.52 -9.65 7.20
C VAL A 212 7.73 -8.22 6.71
N PRO A 213 8.97 -7.71 6.60
CA PRO A 213 9.23 -6.36 6.11
C PRO A 213 8.96 -6.31 4.60
N ASP A 214 7.71 -6.13 4.20
CA ASP A 214 7.24 -6.16 2.82
C ASP A 214 6.33 -4.97 2.46
N GLY A 215 6.22 -4.00 3.38
CA GLY A 215 5.46 -2.77 3.21
C GLY A 215 3.96 -2.98 3.39
N THR A 216 3.55 -4.09 4.00
CA THR A 216 2.15 -4.44 4.19
C THR A 216 1.92 -5.06 5.56
N PRO A 217 0.70 -4.96 6.12
CA PRO A 217 0.34 -5.65 7.36
C PRO A 217 0.04 -7.15 7.17
N SER A 218 0.52 -7.78 6.10
CA SER A 218 0.11 -9.14 5.72
C SER A 218 0.42 -10.16 6.82
N GLY A 219 -0.57 -11.00 7.10
CA GLY A 219 -0.47 -12.03 8.13
C GLY A 219 -0.79 -11.56 9.55
N PHE A 220 -0.99 -10.26 9.78
CA PHE A 220 -1.48 -9.74 11.06
C PHE A 220 -3.01 -9.90 11.23
N LEU A 221 -3.46 -9.73 12.47
CA LEU A 221 -4.86 -9.78 12.87
C LEU A 221 -5.67 -8.73 12.10
N ASN A 222 -6.82 -9.14 11.58
CA ASN A 222 -7.77 -8.32 10.80
C ASN A 222 -7.27 -7.83 9.43
N THR A 223 -6.07 -8.23 8.98
CA THR A 223 -5.57 -7.83 7.65
C THR A 223 -6.43 -8.35 6.50
N ASP A 224 -7.04 -9.53 6.65
CA ASP A 224 -7.96 -10.13 5.68
C ASP A 224 -9.28 -9.35 5.52
N LYS A 225 -9.60 -8.46 6.47
CA LYS A 225 -10.88 -7.75 6.55
C LYS A 225 -10.76 -6.25 6.26
N ILE A 226 -9.61 -5.64 6.60
CA ILE A 226 -9.49 -4.18 6.66
C ILE A 226 -9.84 -3.50 5.34
N GLU A 227 -9.50 -4.08 4.19
CA GLU A 227 -9.80 -3.50 2.87
C GLU A 227 -11.29 -3.44 2.56
N THR A 228 -12.10 -4.28 3.22
CA THR A 228 -13.51 -4.51 2.84
C THR A 228 -14.53 -4.19 3.93
N MET A 229 -14.08 -3.84 5.14
CA MET A 229 -14.96 -3.43 6.23
C MET A 229 -14.26 -2.52 7.24
N HIS A 230 -15.06 -1.76 7.99
CA HIS A 230 -14.58 -0.81 8.99
C HIS A 230 -13.98 -1.51 10.21
N PRO A 231 -12.97 -0.94 10.89
CA PRO A 231 -12.44 -1.47 12.15
C PRO A 231 -13.49 -1.74 13.24
N SER A 232 -14.61 -1.02 13.24
CA SER A 232 -15.71 -1.23 14.19
C SER A 232 -16.69 -2.33 13.79
N ASP A 233 -16.49 -3.00 12.65
CA ASP A 233 -17.39 -4.03 12.17
C ASP A 233 -17.41 -5.21 13.14
N SER A 234 -18.61 -5.75 13.42
CA SER A 234 -18.79 -6.86 14.37
C SER A 234 -18.06 -8.15 13.95
N ARG A 235 -17.66 -8.25 12.68
CA ARG A 235 -16.90 -9.38 12.12
C ARG A 235 -15.39 -9.23 12.32
N MET A 236 -14.90 -8.07 12.73
CA MET A 236 -13.49 -7.90 13.13
C MET A 236 -13.21 -8.74 14.37
N SER A 237 -12.03 -9.36 14.40
CA SER A 237 -11.53 -9.94 15.64
C SER A 237 -11.20 -8.83 16.64
N ALA A 238 -11.26 -9.13 17.95
CA ALA A 238 -11.00 -8.15 18.99
C ALA A 238 -9.61 -7.51 18.85
N TRP A 239 -9.57 -6.17 18.80
CA TRP A 239 -8.37 -5.39 18.47
C TRP A 239 -7.27 -5.42 19.53
N GLY A 240 -7.60 -5.75 20.79
CA GLY A 240 -6.67 -5.79 21.91
C GLY A 240 -7.23 -5.12 23.17
N PRO A 241 -6.36 -4.68 24.11
CA PRO A 241 -4.88 -4.76 24.06
C PRO A 241 -4.35 -6.20 23.87
N VAL A 242 -3.25 -6.35 23.14
CA VAL A 242 -2.67 -7.67 22.80
C VAL A 242 -1.40 -7.93 23.62
N THR A 243 -1.26 -9.15 24.15
CA THR A 243 0.04 -9.69 24.59
C THR A 243 0.51 -10.75 23.60
N TYR A 244 1.57 -10.44 22.85
CA TYR A 244 2.22 -11.34 21.91
C TYR A 244 3.41 -12.02 22.57
N THR A 245 3.47 -13.35 22.58
CA THR A 245 4.58 -14.10 23.15
C THR A 245 5.43 -14.71 22.04
N ILE A 246 6.68 -14.25 21.91
CA ILE A 246 7.64 -14.78 20.93
C ILE A 246 7.82 -16.28 21.15
N GLY A 247 7.70 -17.07 20.08
CA GLY A 247 7.81 -18.53 20.12
C GLY A 247 6.50 -19.26 20.49
N SER A 248 5.40 -18.55 20.74
CA SER A 248 4.10 -19.17 21.06
C SER A 248 2.94 -18.53 20.30
N SER A 249 2.85 -17.20 20.26
CA SER A 249 1.81 -16.48 19.51
C SER A 249 2.04 -16.59 17.99
N SER A 250 0.94 -16.71 17.22
CA SER A 250 0.98 -16.59 15.76
C SER A 250 0.97 -15.12 15.34
N ALA A 251 1.59 -14.79 14.20
CA ALA A 251 1.56 -13.43 13.65
C ALA A 251 0.12 -12.88 13.50
N SER A 252 -0.83 -13.74 13.19
CA SER A 252 -2.27 -13.42 13.07
C SER A 252 -2.94 -13.01 14.38
N SER A 253 -2.24 -13.06 15.51
CA SER A 253 -2.69 -12.51 16.80
C SER A 253 -2.13 -11.11 17.09
N PHE A 254 -1.14 -10.64 16.32
CA PHE A 254 -0.60 -9.29 16.42
C PHE A 254 -1.49 -8.32 15.62
N PRO A 255 -1.90 -7.16 16.16
CA PRO A 255 -2.84 -6.27 15.48
C PRO A 255 -2.23 -5.66 14.22
N ILE A 256 -3.01 -5.57 13.12
CA ILE A 256 -2.65 -4.76 11.95
C ILE A 256 -2.33 -3.31 12.31
N ALA A 257 -3.11 -2.72 13.22
CA ALA A 257 -3.02 -1.32 13.58
C ALA A 257 -3.19 -1.12 15.09
N GLN A 258 -2.53 -0.09 15.61
CA GLN A 258 -2.62 0.30 17.01
C GLN A 258 -3.11 1.74 17.13
N PHE A 259 -4.21 1.92 17.85
CA PHE A 259 -4.91 3.18 18.04
C PHE A 259 -4.81 3.59 19.52
N ILE A 260 -4.55 4.88 19.79
CA ILE A 260 -4.37 5.38 21.15
C ILE A 260 -5.59 5.08 22.04
N ASN A 261 -6.80 5.19 21.51
CA ASN A 261 -8.03 5.04 22.28
C ASN A 261 -8.78 3.72 22.03
N VAL A 262 -8.10 2.67 21.52
CA VAL A 262 -8.73 1.35 21.29
C VAL A 262 -7.91 0.21 21.89
N ASN A 263 -6.66 0.04 21.46
CA ASN A 263 -5.86 -1.15 21.78
C ASN A 263 -4.43 -0.83 22.21
N ASN A 264 -4.15 0.43 22.53
CA ASN A 264 -2.93 0.81 23.24
C ASN A 264 -2.91 0.20 24.67
N PRO A 265 -1.77 -0.32 25.16
CA PRO A 265 -0.55 -0.64 24.43
C PRO A 265 -0.56 -2.08 23.86
N THR A 266 0.36 -2.37 22.92
CA THR A 266 0.70 -3.76 22.58
C THR A 266 1.88 -4.21 23.43
N THR A 267 1.76 -5.37 24.06
CA THR A 267 2.82 -5.97 24.89
C THR A 267 3.45 -7.14 24.16
N ILE A 268 4.78 -7.18 24.09
CA ILE A 268 5.55 -8.32 23.57
C ILE A 268 6.30 -8.96 24.74
N LYS A 269 6.12 -10.26 24.92
CA LYS A 269 6.87 -11.09 25.87
C LYS A 269 7.84 -11.99 25.12
N TRP A 270 9.04 -12.11 25.66
CA TRP A 270 10.08 -12.93 25.04
C TRP A 270 11.05 -13.46 26.10
N THR A 271 11.50 -14.70 25.94
CA THR A 271 12.53 -15.31 26.79
C THR A 271 13.89 -15.24 26.08
N ALA A 272 14.82 -14.45 26.62
CA ALA A 272 16.17 -14.30 26.07
C ALA A 272 17.14 -15.33 26.67
N THR A 273 18.05 -15.83 25.85
CA THR A 273 19.24 -16.56 26.30
C THR A 273 20.33 -15.59 26.76
N SER A 274 21.35 -16.09 27.46
CA SER A 274 22.49 -15.28 27.89
C SER A 274 23.29 -14.66 26.72
N SER A 275 23.26 -15.25 25.53
CA SER A 275 23.89 -14.67 24.33
C SER A 275 23.07 -13.55 23.69
N GLN A 276 21.83 -13.33 24.13
CA GLN A 276 20.90 -12.37 23.55
C GLN A 276 20.79 -11.04 24.33
N THR A 277 21.48 -10.92 25.48
CA THR A 277 21.37 -9.78 26.42
C THR A 277 22.33 -8.61 26.17
N GLY A 278 23.18 -8.71 25.14
CA GLY A 278 24.04 -7.59 24.73
C GLY A 278 23.23 -6.38 24.21
N ALA A 279 23.92 -5.35 23.72
CA ALA A 279 23.24 -4.24 23.07
C ALA A 279 22.45 -4.73 21.84
N ARG A 280 21.21 -4.25 21.70
CA ARG A 280 20.28 -4.61 20.61
C ARG A 280 19.63 -3.39 20.00
N THR A 281 18.97 -3.59 18.87
CA THR A 281 18.07 -2.59 18.30
C THR A 281 16.69 -3.21 18.11
N LEU A 282 15.68 -2.57 18.68
CA LEU A 282 14.28 -2.84 18.33
C LEU A 282 13.92 -1.96 17.13
N ARG A 283 13.51 -2.59 16.03
CA ARG A 283 12.98 -1.90 14.86
C ARG A 283 11.48 -2.15 14.73
N ILE A 284 10.72 -1.07 14.58
CA ILE A 284 9.28 -1.10 14.27
C ILE A 284 9.11 -0.48 12.89
N ARG A 285 8.66 -1.29 11.93
CA ARG A 285 8.28 -0.83 10.60
C ARG A 285 6.78 -0.61 10.57
N THR A 286 6.38 0.52 10.03
CA THR A 286 4.98 0.91 9.87
C THR A 286 4.73 1.24 8.42
N THR A 287 3.55 0.94 7.91
CA THR A 287 3.14 1.38 6.57
C THR A 287 2.64 2.84 6.59
N SER A 288 2.15 3.28 7.75
CA SER A 288 1.85 4.67 8.13
C SER A 288 2.87 5.18 9.17
N SER A 289 2.53 5.92 10.25
CA SER A 289 3.49 6.94 10.76
C SER A 289 3.59 7.25 12.29
N SER A 290 4.76 7.20 12.98
CA SER A 290 5.55 8.23 13.79
C SER A 290 6.82 7.70 14.61
N PRO A 291 7.87 8.53 15.00
CA PRO A 291 7.96 9.00 16.40
C PRO A 291 8.50 10.46 16.57
N ALA A 292 8.89 11.16 15.50
CA ALA A 292 8.63 12.60 15.36
C ALA A 292 7.26 12.71 14.67
N ALA A 293 6.54 13.82 14.85
CA ALA A 293 5.29 14.03 14.11
C ALA A 293 5.62 13.86 12.62
N PRO A 294 5.17 12.76 12.00
CA PRO A 294 5.57 12.43 10.64
C PRO A 294 4.88 13.39 9.69
N THR A 295 5.33 13.45 8.44
CA THR A 295 4.59 14.17 7.40
C THR A 295 3.14 13.69 7.40
N LYS A 296 2.23 14.59 7.78
CA LYS A 296 0.81 14.28 7.89
C LYS A 296 0.28 13.99 6.49
N ILE A 297 -0.21 12.76 6.28
CA ILE A 297 -1.14 12.50 5.19
C ILE A 297 -2.49 12.99 5.69
N ASP A 298 -3.00 14.10 5.14
CA ASP A 298 -4.24 14.73 5.61
C ASP A 298 -5.47 13.97 5.10
N SER A 299 -5.60 12.72 5.54
CA SER A 299 -6.59 11.77 5.07
C SER A 299 -6.82 10.67 6.11
N ARG A 300 -8.06 10.21 6.25
CA ARG A 300 -8.36 8.92 6.89
C ARG A 300 -7.83 7.78 6.01
N GLY A 301 -7.33 6.70 6.62
CA GLY A 301 -6.71 5.57 5.92
C GLY A 301 -7.29 4.23 6.34
N VAL A 302 -6.85 3.71 7.49
CA VAL A 302 -7.21 2.39 8.01
C VAL A 302 -8.73 2.15 8.15
N THR A 303 -9.51 3.20 8.44
CA THR A 303 -10.99 3.12 8.52
C THR A 303 -11.66 3.03 7.14
N ARG A 304 -10.92 3.34 6.08
CA ARG A 304 -11.36 3.39 4.68
C ARG A 304 -10.62 2.40 3.78
N GLY A 305 -10.23 1.25 4.33
CA GLY A 305 -9.79 0.11 3.52
C GLY A 305 -8.41 0.22 2.90
N THR A 306 -7.50 1.00 3.50
CA THR A 306 -6.12 1.12 3.02
C THR A 306 -5.13 1.22 4.18
N TRP A 307 -3.91 0.76 3.92
CA TRP A 307 -2.75 0.89 4.81
C TRP A 307 -1.58 1.63 4.17
N ARG A 308 -1.61 1.85 2.85
CA ARG A 308 -0.46 2.41 2.13
C ARG A 308 -0.20 3.84 2.62
N GLY A 309 1.01 4.10 3.11
CA GLY A 309 1.45 5.41 3.57
C GLY A 309 2.93 5.66 3.23
N TYR A 310 3.74 6.12 4.19
CA TYR A 310 5.15 6.45 3.96
C TYR A 310 6.14 5.33 4.32
N ASN A 311 5.68 4.15 4.75
CA ASN A 311 6.55 3.02 5.13
C ASN A 311 7.66 3.42 6.14
N LEU A 312 7.30 4.10 7.22
CA LEU A 312 8.27 4.66 8.15
C LEU A 312 8.89 3.58 9.06
N ILE A 313 10.15 3.81 9.44
CA ILE A 313 10.96 2.89 10.26
C ILE A 313 11.37 3.59 11.56
N TYR A 314 11.21 2.89 12.69
CA TYR A 314 11.59 3.35 14.02
C TYR A 314 12.59 2.41 14.62
N GLU A 315 13.76 2.92 14.98
CA GLU A 315 14.81 2.14 15.62
C GLU A 315 15.08 2.67 17.02
N TYR A 316 15.06 1.75 17.99
CA TYR A 316 15.32 2.03 19.39
C TYR A 316 16.53 1.23 19.82
N SER A 317 17.62 1.93 20.16
CA SER A 317 18.81 1.33 20.73
C SER A 317 18.55 0.87 22.16
N ILE A 318 18.80 -0.40 22.43
CA ILE A 318 18.70 -1.01 23.76
C ILE A 318 20.13 -1.25 24.27
N PRO A 319 20.58 -0.50 25.30
CA PRO A 319 21.92 -0.66 25.85
C PRO A 319 22.14 -2.05 26.45
N SER A 320 23.39 -2.51 26.41
CA SER A 320 23.80 -3.73 27.12
C SER A 320 23.44 -3.64 28.60
N GLY A 321 22.98 -4.75 29.19
CA GLY A 321 22.52 -4.81 30.58
C GLY A 321 21.06 -4.39 30.80
N THR A 322 20.36 -3.91 29.76
CA THR A 322 18.91 -3.65 29.82
C THR A 322 18.12 -4.95 29.70
N LEU A 323 18.53 -5.83 28.79
CA LEU A 323 17.93 -7.14 28.60
C LEU A 323 18.52 -8.13 29.60
N ILE A 324 17.68 -9.00 30.15
CA ILE A 324 18.08 -10.04 31.09
C ILE A 324 17.92 -11.43 30.48
N THR A 325 18.70 -12.40 30.96
CA THR A 325 18.44 -13.81 30.64
C THR A 325 17.09 -14.20 31.25
N GLY A 326 16.25 -14.89 30.50
CA GLY A 326 14.89 -15.20 30.91
C GLY A 326 13.88 -14.20 30.36
N SER A 327 12.82 -13.92 31.13
CA SER A 327 11.66 -13.16 30.65
C SER A 327 11.96 -11.67 30.48
N ASN A 328 11.75 -11.15 29.28
CA ASN A 328 11.79 -9.73 28.93
C ASN A 328 10.41 -9.29 28.43
N THR A 329 10.07 -8.02 28.65
CA THR A 329 8.82 -7.41 28.19
C THR A 329 9.12 -6.13 27.43
N ILE A 330 8.53 -5.98 26.25
CA ILE A 330 8.52 -4.76 25.46
C ILE A 330 7.09 -4.25 25.43
N ILE A 331 6.89 -2.97 25.69
CA ILE A 331 5.58 -2.30 25.61
C ILE A 331 5.67 -1.28 24.49
N ILE A 332 4.88 -1.49 23.44
CA ILE A 332 4.74 -0.53 22.34
C ILE A 332 3.52 0.32 22.62
N THR A 333 3.72 1.63 22.73
CA THR A 333 2.66 2.61 22.95
C THR A 333 2.70 3.63 21.82
N VAL A 334 1.57 3.80 21.13
CA VAL A 334 1.42 4.92 20.18
C VAL A 334 1.20 6.20 20.98
N ILE A 335 1.93 7.25 20.64
CA ILE A 335 1.82 8.57 21.29
C ILE A 335 1.57 9.63 20.22
N SER A 336 0.81 10.66 20.59
CA SER A 336 0.55 11.82 19.72
C SER A 336 0.08 12.99 20.57
N GLY A 337 0.39 14.22 20.14
CA GLY A 337 -0.20 15.44 20.72
C GLY A 337 -1.63 15.70 20.23
N SER A 338 -2.12 14.94 19.25
CA SER A 338 -3.50 14.99 18.76
C SER A 338 -4.41 14.04 19.54
N SER A 339 -5.72 14.24 19.43
CA SER A 339 -6.75 13.37 19.99
C SER A 339 -7.81 13.03 18.94
N GLY A 340 -8.63 12.02 19.22
CA GLY A 340 -9.73 11.58 18.38
C GLY A 340 -10.44 10.40 19.04
N ASP A 341 -11.65 10.09 18.60
CA ASP A 341 -12.45 9.02 19.21
C ASP A 341 -12.14 7.67 18.56
N THR A 342 -11.96 6.62 19.38
CA THR A 342 -11.83 5.23 18.93
C THR A 342 -10.87 5.05 17.74
N PHE A 343 -11.35 4.65 16.55
CA PHE A 343 -10.57 4.40 15.35
C PHE A 343 -10.13 5.67 14.59
N LEU A 344 -10.64 6.84 14.99
CA LEU A 344 -10.13 8.15 14.57
C LEU A 344 -9.09 8.72 15.53
N SER A 345 -8.83 8.05 16.66
CA SER A 345 -7.68 8.40 17.48
C SER A 345 -6.37 8.16 16.72
N PRO A 346 -5.29 8.88 17.07
CA PRO A 346 -4.00 8.69 16.41
C PRO A 346 -3.58 7.22 16.42
N ASN A 347 -3.05 6.76 15.30
CA ASN A 347 -2.76 5.35 15.08
C ASN A 347 -1.59 5.14 14.12
N ILE A 348 -1.07 3.92 14.16
CA ILE A 348 -0.11 3.40 13.19
C ILE A 348 -0.61 2.06 12.65
N VAL A 349 -0.19 1.72 11.44
CA VAL A 349 -0.37 0.40 10.83
C VAL A 349 1.00 -0.25 10.73
N TYR A 350 1.13 -1.48 11.23
CA TYR A 350 2.38 -2.22 11.27
C TYR A 350 2.70 -2.87 9.92
N ASP A 351 3.99 -2.93 9.60
CA ASP A 351 4.58 -3.78 8.55
C ASP A 351 5.28 -4.97 9.21
N SER A 352 6.26 -4.68 10.08
CA SER A 352 6.93 -5.69 10.89
C SER A 352 7.52 -5.11 12.18
N VAL A 353 7.85 -5.98 13.13
CA VAL A 353 8.61 -5.65 14.35
C VAL A 353 9.76 -6.61 14.50
N GLU A 354 10.98 -6.10 14.65
CA GLU A 354 12.22 -6.86 14.61
C GLU A 354 13.10 -6.50 15.82
N LEU A 355 13.75 -7.49 16.42
CA LEU A 355 14.84 -7.27 17.37
C LEU A 355 16.11 -7.94 16.83
N TYR A 356 17.21 -7.20 16.76
CA TYR A 356 18.51 -7.71 16.29
C TYR A 356 19.70 -7.23 17.13
#